data_AF-A0A4Q4QYG6-F1
#
_entry.id   AF-A0A4Q4QYG6-F1
#
_cell.length_a   1.000
_cell.length_b   1.000
_cell.length_c   1.000
_cell.angle_alpha   90.00
_cell.angle_beta   90.00
_cell.angle_gamma   90.00
#
_symmetry.space_group_name_H-M   'P 1'
#
loop_
_entity.id
_entity.type
_entity.pdbx_description
1 polymer ?
#
loop_
_entity_poly.entity_id
_entity_poly.type
_entity_poly.pdbx_seq_one_letter_code
_entity_poly.pdbx_strand_id
1 'polypeptide(L)'
;MMGKIYSRAQKVLVWLGRSTPLIAELLHDMHSLKIDENLKLVWKAIDDHEWEHKRLGLEELCKIEYWERLWVVQEYLLAKGVDMWCGTDSVDPQKIKWLVYVVFKTPHLAESCTMQLLQGRKVRNVRAEQLSLKRHLDEFGIKMMCADVRDRAYGLLALINEKEREKLNIRPNYTLSPLDLLRELMYALSHSGSYSPDELLGYVDTLRLALGLTSIPEDPIWSVLRDQLLYIKWVVRRNQSA
;
A
#
# COMPACT_ATOMS: atom_id res chain seq x y z
N MET A 1 -7.89 -1.83 -17.85
CA MET A 1 -6.66 -1.49 -17.11
C MET A 1 -6.52 -2.40 -15.90
N MET A 2 -5.29 -2.62 -15.42
CA MET A 2 -4.88 -3.68 -14.48
C MET A 2 -5.82 -3.93 -13.30
N GLY A 3 -6.31 -2.87 -12.64
CA GLY A 3 -7.23 -3.02 -11.51
C GLY A 3 -8.52 -3.78 -11.83
N LYS A 4 -9.07 -3.64 -13.05
CA LYS A 4 -10.23 -4.42 -13.51
C LYS A 4 -9.89 -5.89 -13.75
N ILE A 5 -8.64 -6.21 -14.08
CA ILE A 5 -8.20 -7.60 -14.29
C ILE A 5 -8.16 -8.30 -12.93
N TYR A 6 -7.43 -7.74 -11.97
CA TYR A 6 -7.27 -8.36 -10.66
C TYR A 6 -8.56 -8.39 -9.84
N SER A 7 -9.39 -7.34 -9.89
CA SER A 7 -10.71 -7.37 -9.21
C SER A 7 -11.69 -8.40 -9.78
N ARG A 8 -11.55 -8.77 -11.06
CA ARG A 8 -12.42 -9.77 -11.71
C ARG A 8 -11.86 -11.17 -11.65
N ALA A 9 -10.54 -11.31 -11.48
CA ALA A 9 -9.87 -12.60 -11.37
C ALA A 9 -10.47 -13.42 -10.21
N GLN A 10 -10.76 -14.69 -10.51
CA GLN A 10 -11.22 -15.64 -9.49
C GLN A 10 -10.10 -15.92 -8.48
N LYS A 11 -8.87 -16.05 -8.97
CA LYS A 11 -7.68 -16.32 -8.17
C LYS A 11 -6.46 -15.67 -8.83
N VAL A 12 -5.57 -15.10 -8.00
CA VAL A 12 -4.24 -14.63 -8.39
C VAL A 12 -3.21 -15.54 -7.72
N LEU A 13 -2.26 -16.05 -8.50
CA LEU A 13 -1.15 -16.82 -7.99
C LEU A 13 0.04 -15.89 -7.74
N VAL A 14 0.44 -15.79 -6.48
CA VAL A 14 1.59 -15.01 -6.05
C VAL A 14 2.78 -15.94 -5.93
N TRP A 15 3.75 -15.78 -6.82
CA TRP A 15 4.99 -16.56 -6.81
C TRP A 15 6.14 -15.73 -6.23
N LEU A 16 6.61 -16.11 -5.05
CA LEU A 16 7.64 -15.38 -4.29
C LEU A 16 9.07 -15.79 -4.66
N GLY A 17 9.25 -16.71 -5.60
CA GLY A 17 10.57 -17.21 -5.98
C GLY A 17 10.94 -18.50 -5.24
N ARG A 18 12.25 -18.73 -5.06
CA ARG A 18 12.77 -19.92 -4.38
C ARG A 18 12.61 -19.77 -2.87
N SER A 19 12.17 -20.83 -2.21
CA SER A 19 12.09 -20.89 -0.75
C SER A 19 13.47 -21.07 -0.13
N THR A 20 13.72 -20.36 0.96
CA THR A 20 14.85 -20.63 1.87
C THR A 20 14.40 -21.63 2.94
N PRO A 21 15.32 -22.30 3.67
CA PRO A 21 14.94 -23.15 4.78
C PRO A 21 14.06 -22.45 5.83
N LEU A 22 14.36 -21.18 6.14
CA LEU A 22 13.61 -20.38 7.11
C LEU A 22 12.20 -20.03 6.61
N ILE A 23 12.05 -19.69 5.32
CA ILE A 23 10.73 -19.45 4.74
C ILE A 23 9.94 -20.76 4.67
N ALA A 24 10.56 -21.88 4.27
CA ALA A 24 9.89 -23.19 4.21
C ALA A 24 9.37 -23.62 5.59
N GLU A 25 10.19 -23.49 6.64
CA GLU A 25 9.80 -23.75 8.03
C GLU A 25 8.62 -22.86 8.46
N LEU A 26 8.70 -21.54 8.19
CA LEU A 26 7.61 -20.60 8.46
C LEU A 26 6.31 -21.01 7.76
N LEU A 27 6.37 -21.34 6.46
CA LEU A 27 5.19 -21.73 5.68
C LEU A 27 4.62 -23.07 6.14
N HIS A 28 5.48 -24.02 6.51
CA HIS A 28 5.07 -25.31 7.09
C HIS A 28 4.32 -25.11 8.42
N ASP A 29 4.87 -24.29 9.31
CA ASP A 29 4.24 -23.92 10.57
C ASP A 29 2.89 -23.27 10.33
N MET A 30 2.83 -22.31 9.41
CA MET A 30 1.57 -21.68 9.01
C MET A 30 0.56 -22.70 8.46
N HIS A 31 1.01 -23.67 7.67
CA HIS A 31 0.13 -24.72 7.14
C HIS A 31 -0.44 -25.60 8.26
N SER A 32 0.35 -25.89 9.29
CA SER A 32 -0.08 -26.69 10.45
C SER A 32 -1.09 -26.00 11.36
N LEU A 33 -1.25 -24.67 11.24
CA LEU A 33 -2.18 -23.89 12.07
C LEU A 33 -3.63 -24.34 11.82
N LYS A 34 -4.30 -24.69 12.93
CA LYS A 34 -5.74 -24.92 12.98
C LYS A 34 -6.45 -23.59 13.18
N ILE A 35 -7.38 -23.31 12.30
CA ILE A 35 -8.32 -22.19 12.42
C ILE A 35 -9.54 -22.73 13.17
N ASP A 36 -9.94 -22.10 14.28
CA ASP A 36 -11.15 -22.52 14.99
C ASP A 36 -12.42 -22.13 14.21
N GLU A 37 -13.57 -22.64 14.67
CA GLU A 37 -14.90 -22.34 14.11
C GLU A 37 -15.26 -20.84 14.12
N ASN A 38 -14.58 -20.03 14.94
CA ASN A 38 -14.76 -18.58 15.05
C ASN A 38 -13.70 -17.79 14.25
N LEU A 39 -12.94 -18.45 13.36
CA LEU A 39 -11.83 -17.86 12.61
C LEU A 39 -10.72 -17.24 13.48
N LYS A 40 -10.64 -17.66 14.75
CA LYS A 40 -9.54 -17.33 15.65
C LYS A 40 -8.48 -18.43 15.53
N LEU A 41 -7.22 -17.99 15.54
CA LEU A 41 -6.09 -18.90 15.50
C LEU A 41 -5.94 -19.56 16.87
N VAL A 42 -5.90 -20.89 16.88
CA VAL A 42 -5.63 -21.66 18.09
C VAL A 42 -4.14 -21.55 18.39
N TRP A 43 -3.81 -20.88 19.49
CA TRP A 43 -2.44 -20.67 19.93
C TRP A 43 -1.85 -21.97 20.44
N LYS A 44 -0.70 -22.38 19.89
CA LYS A 44 0.23 -23.26 20.59
C LYS A 44 1.22 -22.35 21.33
N ALA A 45 1.55 -22.66 22.59
CA ALA A 45 2.63 -21.95 23.26
C ALA A 45 3.92 -22.15 22.43
N ILE A 46 4.59 -21.05 22.08
CA ILE A 46 5.83 -21.04 21.30
C ILE A 46 6.94 -20.76 22.31
N ASP A 47 7.97 -21.60 22.35
CA ASP A 47 9.16 -21.33 23.16
C ASP A 47 10.07 -20.29 22.48
N ASP A 48 11.05 -19.78 23.23
CA ASP A 48 11.91 -18.69 22.75
C ASP A 48 12.75 -19.10 21.52
N HIS A 49 13.13 -20.37 21.38
CA HIS A 49 13.93 -20.86 20.26
C HIS A 49 13.09 -20.98 18.98
N GLU A 50 11.90 -21.57 19.08
CA GLU A 50 10.94 -21.60 17.98
C GLU A 50 10.57 -20.19 17.51
N TRP A 51 10.46 -19.22 18.44
CA TRP A 51 10.14 -17.84 18.09
C TRP A 51 11.20 -17.19 17.22
N GLU A 52 12.48 -17.39 17.53
CA GLU A 52 13.57 -16.77 16.78
C GLU A 52 13.62 -17.26 15.32
N HIS A 53 13.42 -18.56 15.10
CA HIS A 53 13.31 -19.13 13.74
C HIS A 53 12.14 -18.54 12.96
N LYS A 54 10.97 -18.39 13.60
CA LYS A 54 9.77 -17.78 13.00
C LYS A 54 10.00 -16.32 12.65
N ARG A 55 10.69 -15.57 13.52
CA ARG A 55 11.07 -14.17 13.26
C ARG A 55 11.99 -14.08 12.05
N LEU A 56 13.05 -14.89 11.99
CA LEU A 56 14.00 -14.90 10.88
C LEU A 56 13.34 -15.26 9.56
N GLY A 57 12.49 -16.29 9.53
CA GLY A 57 11.72 -16.64 8.33
C GLY A 57 10.81 -15.52 7.87
N LEU A 58 10.18 -14.79 8.81
CA LEU A 58 9.34 -13.65 8.47
C LEU A 58 10.17 -12.47 7.92
N GLU A 59 11.35 -12.22 8.48
CA GLU A 59 12.27 -11.20 7.96
C GLU A 59 12.74 -11.50 6.54
N GLU A 60 13.07 -12.76 6.24
CA GLU A 60 13.42 -13.17 4.88
C GLU A 60 12.23 -13.04 3.93
N LEU A 61 11.04 -13.45 4.34
CA LEU A 61 9.81 -13.28 3.56
C LEU A 61 9.57 -11.79 3.23
N CYS A 62 9.81 -10.90 4.18
CA CYS A 62 9.61 -9.45 4.00
C CYS A 62 10.60 -8.82 3.02
N LYS A 63 11.77 -9.43 2.81
CA LYS A 63 12.84 -8.96 1.92
C LYS A 63 12.72 -9.44 0.49
N ILE A 64 11.70 -10.25 0.17
CA ILE A 64 11.51 -10.76 -1.20
C ILE A 64 11.15 -9.60 -2.14
N GLU A 65 11.93 -9.44 -3.21
CA GLU A 65 11.79 -8.38 -4.22
C GLU A 65 10.38 -8.26 -4.82
N TYR A 66 9.62 -9.36 -4.85
CA TYR A 66 8.22 -9.37 -5.26
C TYR A 66 7.42 -8.28 -4.54
N TRP A 67 7.60 -8.13 -3.22
CA TRP A 67 6.85 -7.18 -2.40
C TRP A 67 7.20 -5.72 -2.65
N GLU A 68 8.34 -5.44 -3.28
CA GLU A 68 8.77 -4.08 -3.55
C GLU A 68 8.03 -3.48 -4.73
N ARG A 69 7.40 -4.30 -5.58
CA ARG A 69 6.76 -3.84 -6.82
C ARG A 69 5.41 -3.21 -6.54
N LEU A 70 5.21 -1.96 -6.95
CA LEU A 70 3.96 -1.23 -6.72
C LEU A 70 2.72 -1.96 -7.26
N TRP A 71 2.83 -2.61 -8.42
CA TRP A 71 1.71 -3.32 -9.04
C TRP A 71 1.21 -4.52 -8.20
N VAL A 72 2.04 -5.05 -7.30
CA VAL A 72 1.66 -6.12 -6.37
C VAL A 72 0.55 -5.67 -5.42
N VAL A 73 0.44 -4.38 -5.12
CA VAL A 73 -0.66 -3.84 -4.31
C VAL A 73 -2.02 -4.15 -4.97
N GLN A 74 -2.12 -4.01 -6.29
CA GLN A 74 -3.35 -4.36 -7.01
C GLN A 74 -3.53 -5.88 -7.10
N GLU A 75 -2.47 -6.62 -7.43
CA GLU A 75 -2.49 -8.08 -7.57
C GLU A 75 -3.02 -8.76 -6.31
N TYR A 76 -2.48 -8.35 -5.17
CA TYR A 76 -2.77 -8.97 -3.89
C TYR A 76 -4.08 -8.47 -3.28
N LEU A 77 -4.32 -7.15 -3.29
CA LEU A 77 -5.44 -6.57 -2.54
C LEU A 77 -6.76 -6.46 -3.32
N LEU A 78 -6.76 -6.60 -4.66
CA LEU A 78 -8.01 -6.60 -5.45
C LEU A 78 -8.53 -8.00 -5.75
N ALA A 79 -7.69 -9.03 -5.67
CA ALA A 79 -8.06 -10.38 -6.07
C ALA A 79 -9.08 -11.04 -5.12
N LYS A 80 -10.08 -11.71 -5.71
CA LYS A 80 -11.08 -12.49 -4.96
C LYS A 80 -10.45 -13.64 -4.19
N GLY A 81 -9.52 -14.36 -4.84
CA GLY A 81 -8.69 -15.42 -4.27
C GLY A 81 -7.21 -15.10 -4.47
N VAL A 82 -6.37 -15.46 -3.51
CA VAL A 82 -4.91 -15.38 -3.64
C VAL A 82 -4.35 -16.67 -3.11
N ASP A 83 -3.49 -17.31 -3.91
CA ASP A 83 -2.64 -18.40 -3.44
C ASP A 83 -1.20 -17.91 -3.46
N MET A 84 -0.54 -17.96 -2.31
CA MET A 84 0.85 -17.53 -2.18
C MET A 84 1.75 -18.75 -2.16
N TRP A 85 2.72 -18.76 -3.05
CA TRP A 85 3.68 -19.84 -3.27
C TRP A 85 5.10 -19.33 -3.12
N CYS A 86 5.94 -20.10 -2.44
CA CYS A 86 7.37 -19.88 -2.36
C CYS A 86 8.06 -21.24 -2.51
N GLY A 87 8.80 -21.45 -3.60
CA GLY A 87 9.28 -22.79 -3.95
C GLY A 87 8.12 -23.78 -4.12
N THR A 88 8.24 -24.94 -3.49
CA THR A 88 7.18 -25.98 -3.55
C THR A 88 6.10 -25.79 -2.50
N ASP A 89 6.28 -24.85 -1.58
CA ASP A 89 5.38 -24.61 -0.46
C ASP A 89 4.38 -23.50 -0.78
N SER A 90 3.18 -23.63 -0.22
CA SER A 90 2.13 -22.62 -0.36
C SER A 90 1.48 -22.32 0.98
N VAL A 91 0.92 -21.12 1.08
CA VAL A 91 0.16 -20.71 2.26
C VAL A 91 -1.13 -20.02 1.89
N ASP A 92 -2.18 -20.41 2.60
CA ASP A 92 -3.46 -19.70 2.56
C ASP A 92 -3.28 -18.32 3.21
N PRO A 93 -3.54 -17.22 2.48
CA PRO A 93 -3.48 -15.88 3.04
C PRO A 93 -4.37 -15.66 4.27
N GLN A 94 -5.39 -16.48 4.53
CA GLN A 94 -6.17 -16.39 5.78
C GLN A 94 -5.32 -16.70 7.02
N LYS A 95 -4.27 -17.51 6.88
CA LYS A 95 -3.36 -17.89 7.97
C LYS A 95 -2.31 -16.83 8.27
N ILE A 96 -2.13 -15.83 7.39
CA ILE A 96 -1.28 -14.64 7.62
C ILE A 96 -1.65 -13.90 8.91
N LYS A 97 -2.91 -14.01 9.37
CA LYS A 97 -3.34 -13.43 10.66
C LYS A 97 -2.47 -13.87 11.83
N TRP A 98 -1.80 -15.01 11.72
CA TRP A 98 -0.89 -15.54 12.73
C TRP A 98 0.39 -14.70 12.87
N LEU A 99 0.84 -14.07 11.78
CA LEU A 99 1.99 -13.18 11.78
C LEU A 99 1.79 -11.95 12.66
N VAL A 100 0.55 -11.59 13.04
CA VAL A 100 0.28 -10.45 13.93
C VAL A 100 1.01 -10.60 15.27
N TYR A 101 1.10 -11.81 15.82
CA TYR A 101 1.81 -12.04 17.08
C TYR A 101 3.32 -11.88 16.92
N VAL A 102 3.87 -12.46 15.85
CA VAL A 102 5.30 -12.33 15.52
C VAL A 102 5.65 -10.86 15.34
N VAL A 103 4.85 -10.10 14.59
CA VAL A 103 5.01 -8.66 14.40
C VAL A 103 4.88 -7.85 15.69
N PHE A 104 3.96 -8.19 16.59
CA PHE A 104 3.84 -7.50 17.89
C PHE A 104 5.14 -7.61 18.72
N LYS A 105 5.85 -8.73 18.59
CA LYS A 105 7.16 -8.95 19.20
C LYS A 105 8.32 -8.46 18.35
N THR A 106 8.07 -7.96 17.13
CA THR A 106 9.08 -7.51 16.18
C THR A 106 8.63 -6.19 15.50
N PRO A 107 8.68 -5.06 16.23
CA PRO A 107 8.00 -3.82 15.82
C PRO A 107 8.48 -3.26 14.47
N HIS A 108 9.76 -3.42 14.11
CA HIS A 108 10.29 -2.93 12.82
C HIS A 108 9.64 -3.61 11.62
N LEU A 109 9.13 -4.84 11.76
CA LEU A 109 8.41 -5.52 10.70
C LEU A 109 7.01 -4.93 10.49
N ALA A 110 6.39 -4.35 11.51
CA ALA A 110 5.06 -3.73 11.41
C ALA A 110 5.03 -2.57 10.41
N GLU A 111 6.16 -1.89 10.25
CA GLU A 111 6.31 -0.75 9.35
C GLU A 111 6.65 -1.15 7.91
N SER A 112 6.97 -2.43 7.67
CA SER A 112 7.31 -2.92 6.33
C SER A 112 6.10 -2.93 5.39
N CYS A 113 6.31 -2.56 4.12
CA CYS A 113 5.26 -2.62 3.09
C CYS A 113 4.72 -4.04 2.91
N THR A 114 5.57 -5.05 3.05
CA THR A 114 5.17 -6.46 3.00
C THR A 114 4.14 -6.78 4.08
N MET A 115 4.38 -6.40 5.34
CA MET A 115 3.41 -6.64 6.40
C MET A 115 2.12 -5.84 6.22
N GLN A 116 2.21 -4.59 5.75
CA GLN A 116 1.02 -3.78 5.41
C GLN A 116 0.19 -4.43 4.30
N LEU A 117 0.83 -4.96 3.25
CA LEU A 117 0.17 -5.71 2.18
C LEU A 117 -0.48 -6.99 2.71
N LEU A 118 0.31 -7.83 3.38
CA LEU A 118 -0.14 -9.13 3.88
C LEU A 118 -1.34 -8.98 4.83
N GLN A 119 -1.33 -7.98 5.71
CA GLN A 119 -2.42 -7.69 6.65
C GLN A 119 -3.61 -6.93 6.01
N GLY A 120 -3.38 -6.18 4.93
CA GLY A 120 -4.38 -5.31 4.29
C GLY A 120 -5.59 -6.04 3.68
N ARG A 121 -5.46 -7.34 3.39
CA ARG A 121 -6.55 -8.16 2.80
C ARG A 121 -7.75 -8.33 3.75
N LYS A 122 -7.53 -8.24 5.08
CA LYS A 122 -8.54 -8.42 6.13
C LYS A 122 -9.58 -7.27 6.19
N VAL A 123 -9.22 -6.08 5.68
CA VAL A 123 -10.01 -4.85 5.85
C VAL A 123 -10.94 -4.58 4.66
N ARG A 124 -10.62 -5.10 3.47
CA ARG A 124 -11.36 -4.76 2.24
C ARG A 124 -12.73 -5.41 2.09
N ASN A 125 -13.03 -6.49 2.82
CA ASN A 125 -14.36 -7.10 2.83
C ASN A 125 -15.37 -6.43 3.78
N VAL A 126 -14.95 -5.48 4.65
CA VAL A 126 -15.85 -4.85 5.64
C VAL A 126 -15.90 -3.33 5.52
N ARG A 127 -14.91 -2.67 4.88
CA ARG A 127 -14.85 -1.19 4.73
C ARG A 127 -14.25 -0.72 3.41
N ALA A 128 -14.66 -1.31 2.28
CA ALA A 128 -14.28 -0.83 0.94
C ALA A 128 -14.64 0.66 0.68
N GLU A 129 -15.39 1.29 1.59
CA GLU A 129 -15.89 2.66 1.49
C GLU A 129 -14.95 3.76 2.03
N GLN A 130 -13.79 3.44 2.65
CA GLN A 130 -13.04 4.45 3.45
C GLN A 130 -11.57 4.70 3.10
N LEU A 131 -10.98 4.08 2.07
CA LEU A 131 -9.56 4.32 1.76
C LEU A 131 -9.41 5.40 0.69
N SER A 132 -8.70 6.48 1.02
CA SER A 132 -8.37 7.56 0.11
C SER A 132 -7.08 7.29 -0.67
N LEU A 133 -6.89 7.93 -1.83
CA LEU A 133 -5.61 7.82 -2.57
C LEU A 133 -4.45 8.33 -1.69
N LYS A 134 -4.65 9.36 -0.87
CA LYS A 134 -3.65 9.84 0.10
C LYS A 134 -3.15 8.72 1.01
N ARG A 135 -4.07 7.94 1.59
CA ARG A 135 -3.71 6.87 2.50
C ARG A 135 -2.89 5.78 1.82
N HIS A 136 -3.28 5.39 0.60
CA HIS A 136 -2.49 4.40 -0.16
C HIS A 136 -1.11 4.95 -0.54
N LEU A 137 -0.98 6.26 -0.81
CA LEU A 137 0.32 6.89 -1.07
C LEU A 137 1.20 6.92 0.19
N ASP A 138 0.62 7.20 1.36
CA ASP A 138 1.34 7.18 2.64
C ASP A 138 1.79 5.74 3.01
N GLU A 139 0.94 4.74 2.72
CA GLU A 139 1.25 3.32 2.97
C GLU A 139 2.27 2.75 1.97
N PHE A 140 2.06 2.98 0.66
CA PHE A 140 2.78 2.29 -0.42
C PHE A 140 3.62 3.20 -1.32
N GLY A 141 3.25 4.47 -1.51
CA GLY A 141 3.74 5.35 -2.57
C GLY A 141 5.26 5.35 -2.80
N ILE A 142 6.00 6.15 -2.04
CA ILE A 142 7.46 6.28 -2.22
C ILE A 142 8.25 5.01 -1.84
N LYS A 143 7.64 4.14 -1.04
CA LYS A 143 8.29 2.93 -0.51
C LYS A 143 8.36 1.80 -1.53
N MET A 144 7.53 1.85 -2.57
CA MET A 144 7.47 0.82 -3.60
C MET A 144 8.14 1.25 -4.91
N MET A 145 8.68 0.25 -5.59
CA MET A 145 9.37 0.32 -6.87
C MET A 145 8.39 0.30 -8.03
N CYS A 146 8.66 1.16 -9.00
CA CYS A 146 7.94 1.26 -10.26
C CYS A 146 8.92 1.74 -11.34
N ALA A 147 8.77 1.23 -12.57
CA ALA A 147 9.59 1.70 -13.69
C ALA A 147 9.23 3.14 -14.08
N ASP A 148 7.95 3.49 -13.99
CA ASP A 148 7.44 4.83 -14.22
C ASP A 148 6.98 5.46 -12.91
N VAL A 149 7.51 6.63 -12.55
CA VAL A 149 7.18 7.31 -11.29
C VAL A 149 5.68 7.65 -11.16
N ARG A 150 4.99 7.83 -12.30
CA ARG A 150 3.54 8.12 -12.33
C ARG A 150 2.71 6.91 -11.90
N ASP A 151 3.26 5.70 -11.97
CA ASP A 151 2.59 4.51 -11.48
C ASP A 151 2.30 4.61 -9.98
N ARG A 152 3.11 5.33 -9.18
CA ARG A 152 2.82 5.55 -7.75
C ARG A 152 1.45 6.20 -7.51
N ALA A 153 0.96 6.99 -8.45
CA ALA A 153 -0.42 7.47 -8.44
C ALA A 153 -1.36 6.49 -9.17
N TYR A 154 -1.06 6.17 -10.44
CA TYR A 154 -1.96 5.39 -11.30
C TYR A 154 -2.22 3.96 -10.81
N GLY A 155 -1.19 3.31 -10.28
CA GLY A 155 -1.21 1.99 -9.66
C GLY A 155 -2.05 1.93 -8.38
N LEU A 156 -2.37 3.07 -7.76
CA LEU A 156 -3.19 3.11 -6.55
C LEU A 156 -4.64 3.57 -6.81
N LEU A 157 -4.94 4.15 -7.97
CA LEU A 157 -6.30 4.59 -8.36
C LEU A 157 -7.33 3.46 -8.40
N ALA A 158 -6.91 2.20 -8.57
CA ALA A 158 -7.83 1.07 -8.55
C ALA A 158 -8.28 0.69 -7.12
N LEU A 159 -7.62 1.22 -6.10
CA LEU A 159 -7.78 0.84 -4.68
C LEU A 159 -8.62 1.84 -3.88
N ILE A 160 -8.95 2.99 -4.46
CA ILE A 160 -9.76 4.01 -3.80
C ILE A 160 -11.25 3.71 -3.93
N ASN A 161 -12.01 4.30 -3.01
CA ASN A 161 -13.46 4.21 -3.01
C ASN A 161 -14.07 4.86 -4.27
N GLU A 162 -15.25 4.41 -4.66
CA GLU A 162 -15.93 4.86 -5.88
C GLU A 162 -16.20 6.36 -5.90
N LYS A 163 -16.62 6.94 -4.76
CA LYS A 163 -16.89 8.37 -4.61
C LYS A 163 -15.65 9.24 -4.88
N GLU A 164 -14.49 8.88 -4.32
CA GLU A 164 -13.24 9.61 -4.60
C GLU A 164 -12.78 9.36 -6.04
N ARG A 165 -12.95 8.15 -6.58
CA ARG A 165 -12.61 7.83 -7.97
C ARG A 165 -13.40 8.68 -8.96
N GLU A 166 -14.71 8.84 -8.74
CA GLU A 166 -15.57 9.71 -9.55
C GLU A 166 -15.19 11.18 -9.43
N LYS A 167 -14.86 11.64 -8.22
CA LYS A 167 -14.43 13.02 -7.96
C LYS A 167 -13.09 13.34 -8.60
N LEU A 168 -12.13 12.43 -8.49
CA LEU A 168 -10.82 12.60 -9.13
C LEU A 168 -10.96 12.52 -10.66
N ASN A 169 -11.76 11.57 -11.15
CA ASN A 169 -11.98 11.31 -12.58
C ASN A 169 -10.69 11.19 -13.40
N ILE A 170 -9.60 10.75 -12.77
CA ILE A 170 -8.29 10.62 -13.43
C ILE A 170 -8.19 9.24 -14.08
N ARG A 171 -7.67 9.24 -15.30
CA ARG A 171 -7.31 8.03 -16.04
C ARG A 171 -5.82 8.07 -16.33
N PRO A 172 -5.12 6.93 -16.26
CA PRO A 172 -3.71 6.92 -16.58
C PRO A 172 -3.43 7.44 -17.98
N ASN A 173 -2.71 8.56 -18.01
CA ASN A 173 -2.26 9.22 -19.21
C ASN A 173 -0.74 9.39 -19.13
N TYR A 174 -0.03 8.55 -19.87
CA TYR A 174 1.44 8.55 -19.91
C TYR A 174 2.02 9.60 -20.88
N THR A 175 1.18 10.43 -21.51
CA THR A 175 1.66 11.62 -22.23
C THR A 175 1.94 12.80 -21.29
N LEU A 176 1.42 12.77 -20.06
CA LEU A 176 1.61 13.83 -19.07
C LEU A 176 2.96 13.72 -18.38
N SER A 177 3.66 14.84 -18.16
CA SER A 177 4.80 14.83 -17.25
C SER A 177 4.34 14.58 -15.80
N PRO A 178 5.23 14.17 -14.88
CA PRO A 178 4.87 14.07 -13.45
C PRO A 178 4.32 15.38 -12.88
N LEU A 179 4.81 16.53 -13.35
CA LEU A 179 4.31 17.84 -12.94
C LEU A 179 2.89 18.11 -13.47
N ASP A 180 2.60 17.71 -14.70
CA ASP A 180 1.25 17.90 -15.27
C ASP A 180 0.24 16.97 -14.59
N LEU A 181 0.63 15.74 -14.28
CA LEU A 181 -0.18 14.84 -13.47
C LEU A 181 -0.44 15.40 -12.07
N LEU A 182 0.58 15.99 -11.42
CA LEU A 182 0.39 16.66 -10.14
C LEU A 182 -0.64 17.79 -10.26
N ARG A 183 -0.56 18.62 -11.30
CA ARG A 183 -1.51 19.72 -11.55
C ARG A 183 -2.93 19.21 -11.76
N GLU A 184 -3.13 18.15 -12.53
CA GLU A 184 -4.45 17.54 -12.73
C GLU A 184 -5.03 17.01 -11.41
N LEU A 185 -4.22 16.31 -10.61
CA LEU A 185 -4.61 15.81 -9.30
C LEU A 185 -4.97 16.94 -8.33
N MET A 186 -4.15 17.99 -8.28
CA MET A 186 -4.38 19.18 -7.47
C MET A 186 -5.69 19.88 -7.84
N TYR A 187 -5.94 20.06 -9.14
CA TYR A 187 -7.18 20.63 -9.63
C TYR A 187 -8.37 19.77 -9.23
N ALA A 188 -8.32 18.45 -9.45
CA ALA A 188 -9.40 17.55 -9.07
C ALA A 188 -9.68 17.55 -7.56
N LEU A 189 -8.64 17.52 -6.73
CA LEU A 189 -8.75 17.53 -5.27
C LEU A 189 -9.37 18.82 -4.74
N SER A 190 -8.95 19.98 -5.26
CA SER A 190 -9.49 21.29 -4.86
C SER A 190 -10.97 21.46 -5.23
N HIS A 191 -11.40 20.93 -6.37
CA HIS A 191 -12.80 20.99 -6.81
C HIS A 191 -13.68 19.90 -6.17
N SER A 192 -13.07 18.92 -5.49
CA SER A 192 -13.80 17.82 -4.83
C SER A 192 -14.62 18.26 -3.61
N GLY A 193 -14.29 19.43 -3.03
CA GLY A 193 -14.86 19.97 -1.79
C GLY A 193 -14.68 19.08 -0.55
N SER A 194 -13.76 18.10 -0.60
CA SER A 194 -13.67 17.02 0.40
C SER A 194 -12.59 17.25 1.47
N TYR A 195 -11.78 18.28 1.32
CA TYR A 195 -10.59 18.50 2.13
C TYR A 195 -10.53 19.96 2.57
N SER A 196 -10.21 20.17 3.84
CA SER A 196 -9.79 21.48 4.32
C SER A 196 -8.49 21.91 3.63
N PRO A 197 -8.19 23.22 3.60
CA PRO A 197 -6.96 23.69 2.97
C PRO A 197 -5.66 23.11 3.56
N ASP A 198 -5.61 22.88 4.88
CA ASP A 198 -4.45 22.23 5.53
C ASP A 198 -4.31 20.76 5.09
N GLU A 199 -5.42 20.03 4.94
CA GLU A 199 -5.41 18.66 4.42
C GLU A 199 -4.99 18.59 2.95
N LEU A 200 -5.44 19.55 2.13
CA LEU A 200 -5.01 19.67 0.73
C LEU A 200 -3.50 19.86 0.65
N LEU A 201 -2.91 20.72 1.47
CA LEU A 201 -1.46 20.94 1.48
C LEU A 201 -0.69 19.65 1.79
N GLY A 202 -1.11 18.91 2.82
CA GLY A 202 -0.48 17.63 3.16
C GLY A 202 -0.64 16.59 2.05
N TYR A 203 -1.79 16.56 1.38
CA TYR A 203 -2.03 15.64 0.26
C TYR A 203 -1.17 15.99 -0.96
N VAL A 204 -1.09 17.28 -1.31
CA VAL A 204 -0.26 17.74 -2.44
C VAL A 204 1.21 17.42 -2.21
N ASP A 205 1.69 17.54 -0.96
CA ASP A 205 3.08 17.17 -0.65
C ASP A 205 3.32 15.65 -0.75
N THR A 206 2.40 14.82 -0.22
CA THR A 206 2.45 13.35 -0.42
C THR A 206 2.50 13.00 -1.92
N LEU A 207 1.67 13.65 -2.75
CA LEU A 207 1.64 13.43 -4.20
C LEU A 207 2.93 13.88 -4.90
N ARG A 208 3.45 15.05 -4.54
CA ARG A 208 4.72 15.56 -5.05
C ARG A 208 5.86 14.57 -4.80
N LEU A 209 5.97 14.09 -3.56
CA LEU A 209 6.98 13.11 -3.17
C LEU A 209 6.81 11.80 -3.93
N ALA A 210 5.58 11.30 -4.05
CA ALA A 210 5.29 10.09 -4.82
C ALA A 210 5.70 10.24 -6.29
N LEU A 211 5.44 11.40 -6.90
CA LEU A 211 5.77 11.70 -8.29
C LEU A 211 7.24 12.08 -8.52
N GLY A 212 8.09 12.00 -7.49
CA GLY A 212 9.53 12.25 -7.60
C GLY A 212 9.91 13.71 -7.84
N LEU A 213 9.04 14.65 -7.48
CA LEU A 213 9.25 16.08 -7.69
C LEU A 213 9.97 16.70 -6.49
N THR A 214 11.11 17.35 -6.73
CA THR A 214 11.93 17.98 -5.67
C THR A 214 11.38 19.31 -5.18
N SER A 215 10.57 19.99 -5.99
CA SER A 215 9.91 21.25 -5.65
C SER A 215 8.52 21.34 -6.26
N ILE A 216 7.65 22.15 -5.65
CA ILE A 216 6.38 22.56 -6.27
C ILE A 216 6.58 23.97 -6.82
N PRO A 217 6.27 24.23 -8.10
CA PRO A 217 6.19 25.59 -8.60
C PRO A 217 5.14 26.38 -7.80
N GLU A 218 5.32 27.69 -7.61
CA GLU A 218 4.39 28.52 -6.82
C GLU A 218 3.03 28.70 -7.52
N ASP A 219 3.02 28.78 -8.86
CA ASP A 219 1.82 29.01 -9.68
C ASP A 219 0.68 27.98 -9.45
N PRO A 220 0.93 26.64 -9.47
CA PRO A 220 -0.09 25.63 -9.16
C PRO A 220 -0.75 25.83 -7.79
N ILE A 221 -0.01 26.27 -6.78
CA ILE A 221 -0.48 26.30 -5.40
C ILE A 221 -1.37 27.51 -5.15
N TRP A 222 -1.02 28.67 -5.72
CA TRP A 222 -1.88 29.84 -5.66
C TRP A 222 -3.27 29.57 -6.27
N SER A 223 -3.30 28.86 -7.41
CA SER A 223 -4.56 28.49 -8.08
C SER A 223 -5.45 27.56 -7.25
N VAL A 224 -4.85 26.76 -6.37
CA VAL A 224 -5.55 25.78 -5.51
C VAL A 224 -6.01 26.40 -4.20
N LEU A 225 -5.14 27.15 -3.52
CA LEU A 225 -5.43 27.66 -2.19
C LEU A 225 -6.47 28.78 -2.24
N ARG A 226 -6.46 29.62 -3.28
CA ARG A 226 -7.34 30.80 -3.45
C ARG A 226 -7.52 31.62 -2.16
N ASP A 227 -6.56 31.54 -1.26
CA ASP A 227 -6.55 32.14 0.08
C ASP A 227 -5.10 32.51 0.42
N GLN A 228 -4.90 33.80 0.65
CA GLN A 228 -3.59 34.42 0.84
C GLN A 228 -2.94 33.98 2.17
N LEU A 229 -3.73 33.71 3.20
CA LEU A 229 -3.24 33.30 4.52
C LEU A 229 -2.75 31.85 4.51
N LEU A 230 -3.44 30.99 3.76
CA LEU A 230 -3.05 29.61 3.51
C LEU A 230 -1.83 29.51 2.59
N TYR A 231 -1.73 30.40 1.60
CA TYR A 231 -0.52 30.53 0.78
C TYR A 231 0.70 30.88 1.64
N ILE A 232 0.57 31.88 2.52
CA ILE A 232 1.64 32.27 3.45
C ILE A 232 2.03 31.12 4.38
N LYS A 233 1.05 30.39 4.97
CA LYS A 233 1.32 29.20 5.78
C LYS A 233 2.10 28.13 5.01
N TRP A 234 1.78 27.92 3.73
CA TRP A 234 2.50 26.99 2.87
C TRP A 234 3.94 27.43 2.60
N VAL A 235 4.17 28.70 2.25
CA VAL A 235 5.51 29.27 2.05
C VAL A 235 6.37 29.10 3.31
N VAL A 236 5.80 29.35 4.49
CA VAL A 236 6.49 29.19 5.78
C VAL A 236 6.86 27.73 6.05
N ARG A 237 5.93 26.77 5.84
CA ARG A 237 6.23 25.33 6.02
C ARG A 237 7.31 24.84 5.06
N ARG A 238 7.29 25.30 3.80
CA ARG A 238 8.29 24.94 2.78
C ARG A 238 9.70 25.35 3.23
N ASN A 239 9.84 26.55 3.78
CA ASN A 239 11.13 27.09 4.21
C ASN A 239 11.67 26.49 5.52
N GLN A 240 10.85 25.72 6.25
CA GLN A 240 11.27 24.98 7.46
C GLN A 240 11.67 23.53 7.16
N SER A 241 11.35 23.03 5.96
CA SER A 241 11.55 21.64 5.55
C SER A 241 12.73 21.47 4.56
N ALA A 242 13.49 22.55 4.33
CA ALA A 242 14.70 22.61 3.49
C ALA A 242 15.92 22.83 4.39
#